data_AF-A0A6C9EFW1-F1
#
_entry.id   AF-A0A6C9EFW1-F1
#
_cell.length_a   1.000
_cell.length_b   1.000
_cell.length_c   1.000
_cell.angle_alpha   90.00
_cell.angle_beta   90.00
_cell.angle_gamma   90.00
#
_symmetry.space_group_name_H-M   'P 1'
#
loop_
_entity.id
_entity.type
_entity.pdbx_description
1 polymer ?
#
loop_
_entity_poly.entity_id
_entity_poly.type
_entity_poly.pdbx_seq_one_letter_code
_entity_poly.pdbx_strand_id
1 'polypeptide(L)'
;YYDDSDDSVLPRSIATKEAFENAMTMDVAMGGSTNTVLHILAMAQSADVDFTLDDIERISHTVPCICKASPSGKWEISDVHRAGGITGILGELVRAGKLHTNVHSIDYPTLEAKLADWDIMRPTCTEEAQQMYKAAPGHIISPEPWTHTTLFDSLDRDRANGAIHDINHPEIHEGGLAVLRGNLAPDGCVVKTAGVPPEIWKFRGPALVVDSQEQAIEVILNDTLKPGMALVIRYEGPKGGPGMQEMLYPTSFVKGKGIGKQVAMLTDGRYSGGSSGLAIGHMAPEAANKGPVALIKNGDIIDIDIEARSVNVELTDEQLDERRRELEAGDGYVAHRNRHVS
;
A
#
# COMPACT_ATOMS: atom_id res chain seq x y z
N TYR A 1 -14.25 -26.46 -11.69
CA TYR A 1 -13.36 -27.64 -11.77
C TYR A 1 -13.90 -28.87 -11.06
N TYR A 2 -14.12 -28.88 -9.73
CA TYR A 2 -14.32 -30.14 -8.98
C TYR A 2 -15.59 -30.94 -9.32
N ASP A 3 -16.65 -30.31 -9.83
CA ASP A 3 -17.87 -31.00 -10.27
C ASP A 3 -18.00 -31.06 -11.81
N ASP A 4 -17.69 -29.96 -12.51
CA ASP A 4 -17.92 -29.85 -13.97
C ASP A 4 -16.66 -29.99 -14.85
N SER A 5 -15.49 -30.28 -14.25
CA SER A 5 -14.19 -30.28 -14.96
C SER A 5 -13.90 -28.98 -15.72
N ASP A 6 -14.44 -27.86 -15.24
CA ASP A 6 -14.21 -26.55 -15.84
C ASP A 6 -12.82 -26.01 -15.50
N ASP A 7 -11.95 -25.99 -16.52
CA ASP A 7 -10.59 -25.47 -16.47
C ASP A 7 -10.52 -23.93 -16.43
N SER A 8 -11.60 -23.24 -16.84
CA SER A 8 -11.64 -21.78 -16.87
C SER A 8 -11.55 -21.18 -15.47
N VAL A 9 -12.02 -21.90 -14.44
CA VAL A 9 -11.98 -21.45 -13.04
C VAL A 9 -10.73 -21.87 -12.28
N LEU A 10 -9.73 -22.46 -12.95
CA LEU A 10 -8.45 -22.76 -12.31
C LEU A 10 -7.71 -21.46 -11.93
N PRO A 11 -6.92 -21.44 -10.84
CA PRO A 11 -6.25 -20.22 -10.38
C PRO A 11 -5.42 -19.52 -11.46
N ARG A 12 -4.66 -20.27 -12.26
CA ARG A 12 -3.84 -19.70 -13.36
C ARG A 12 -4.65 -19.28 -14.59
N SER A 13 -5.87 -19.80 -14.75
CA SER A 13 -6.79 -19.36 -15.79
C SER A 13 -7.39 -17.99 -15.44
N ILE A 14 -7.60 -17.71 -14.15
CA ILE A 14 -8.13 -16.43 -13.65
C ILE A 14 -7.02 -15.40 -13.44
N ALA A 15 -5.89 -15.81 -12.85
CA ALA A 15 -4.77 -14.94 -12.51
C ALA A 15 -3.93 -14.57 -13.75
N THR A 16 -4.53 -13.80 -14.65
CA THR A 16 -3.89 -13.25 -15.85
C THR A 16 -3.27 -11.88 -15.54
N LYS A 17 -2.42 -11.38 -16.46
CA LYS A 17 -1.87 -10.02 -16.38
C LYS A 17 -2.96 -8.96 -16.16
N GLU A 18 -4.04 -9.03 -16.93
CA GLU A 18 -5.17 -8.10 -16.83
C GLU A 18 -5.87 -8.18 -15.47
N ALA A 19 -5.99 -9.37 -14.88
CA ALA A 19 -6.55 -9.54 -13.54
C ALA A 19 -5.65 -8.92 -12.46
N PHE A 20 -4.32 -9.05 -12.59
CA PHE A 20 -3.36 -8.40 -11.70
C PHE A 20 -3.38 -6.87 -11.85
N GLU A 21 -3.46 -6.35 -13.07
CA GLU A 21 -3.61 -4.91 -13.31
C GLU A 21 -4.91 -4.36 -12.72
N ASN A 22 -6.03 -5.09 -12.85
CA ASN A 22 -7.30 -4.72 -12.23
C ASN A 22 -7.21 -4.72 -10.70
N ALA A 23 -6.60 -5.75 -10.11
CA ALA A 23 -6.44 -5.87 -8.66
C ALA A 23 -5.58 -4.72 -8.10
N MET A 24 -4.47 -4.37 -8.77
CA MET A 24 -3.63 -3.26 -8.35
C MET A 24 -4.32 -1.90 -8.57
N THR A 25 -5.05 -1.73 -9.67
CA THR A 25 -5.85 -0.53 -9.93
C THR A 25 -6.86 -0.28 -8.82
N MET A 26 -7.55 -1.34 -8.38
CA MET A 26 -8.47 -1.26 -7.26
C MET A 26 -7.76 -0.90 -5.93
N ASP A 27 -6.62 -1.52 -5.61
CA ASP A 27 -5.88 -1.22 -4.39
C ASP A 27 -5.37 0.23 -4.36
N VAL A 28 -4.83 0.74 -5.48
CA VAL A 28 -4.45 2.16 -5.61
C VAL A 28 -5.65 3.09 -5.43
N ALA A 29 -6.80 2.73 -6.01
CA ALA A 29 -8.04 3.52 -5.92
C ALA A 29 -8.62 3.60 -4.50
N MET A 30 -8.29 2.63 -3.64
CA MET A 30 -8.68 2.61 -2.23
C MET A 30 -7.63 3.24 -1.31
N GLY A 31 -6.42 3.50 -1.81
CA GLY A 31 -5.27 3.71 -0.94
C GLY A 31 -5.07 2.52 -0.01
N GLY A 32 -4.94 1.34 -0.62
CA GLY A 32 -4.77 0.07 0.07
C GLY A 32 -3.45 -0.06 0.84
N SER A 33 -3.17 -1.27 1.30
CA SER A 33 -1.96 -1.54 2.09
C SER A 33 -0.74 -1.58 1.19
N THR A 34 0.39 -1.00 1.61
CA THR A 34 1.65 -1.15 0.87
C THR A 34 2.09 -2.62 0.79
N ASN A 35 1.67 -3.47 1.72
CA ASN A 35 1.91 -4.91 1.67
C ASN A 35 1.25 -5.59 0.47
N THR A 36 0.19 -5.00 -0.11
CA THR A 36 -0.43 -5.52 -1.34
C THR A 36 0.60 -5.61 -2.46
N VAL A 37 1.55 -4.66 -2.56
CA VAL A 37 2.66 -4.70 -3.54
C VAL A 37 3.48 -5.99 -3.40
N LEU A 38 3.83 -6.40 -2.18
CA LEU A 38 4.59 -7.62 -1.95
C LEU A 38 3.78 -8.87 -2.31
N HIS A 39 2.53 -8.92 -1.88
CA HIS A 39 1.66 -10.08 -2.11
C HIS A 39 1.33 -10.25 -3.59
N ILE A 40 1.03 -9.17 -4.30
CA ILE A 40 0.64 -9.22 -5.70
C ILE A 40 1.81 -9.65 -6.59
N LEU A 41 3.02 -9.16 -6.32
CA LEU A 41 4.24 -9.58 -7.03
C LEU A 41 4.56 -11.05 -6.75
N ALA A 42 4.43 -11.51 -5.51
CA ALA A 42 4.64 -12.93 -5.16
C ALA A 42 3.60 -13.85 -5.82
N MET A 43 2.34 -13.42 -5.88
CA MET A 43 1.27 -14.15 -6.57
C MET A 43 1.51 -14.20 -8.08
N ALA A 44 1.91 -13.10 -8.71
CA ALA A 44 2.23 -13.04 -10.13
C ALA A 44 3.41 -13.97 -10.47
N GLN A 45 4.48 -13.94 -9.68
CA GLN A 45 5.61 -14.86 -9.84
C GLN A 45 5.18 -16.33 -9.70
N SER A 46 4.32 -16.66 -8.74
CA SER A 46 3.80 -18.03 -8.54
C SER A 46 2.88 -18.49 -9.68
N ALA A 47 2.18 -17.54 -10.30
CA ALA A 47 1.32 -17.75 -11.45
C ALA A 47 2.07 -17.76 -12.79
N ASP A 48 3.38 -17.43 -12.80
CA ASP A 48 4.19 -17.23 -14.01
C ASP A 48 3.63 -16.12 -14.92
N VAL A 49 3.21 -15.02 -14.29
CA VAL A 49 2.69 -13.83 -14.96
C VAL A 49 3.72 -12.72 -14.90
N ASP A 50 3.99 -12.12 -16.05
CA ASP A 50 4.86 -10.95 -16.20
C ASP A 50 4.19 -9.69 -15.64
N PHE A 51 4.16 -9.54 -14.31
CA PHE A 51 3.67 -8.36 -13.60
C PHE A 51 4.71 -7.91 -12.58
N THR A 52 5.19 -6.68 -12.72
CA THR A 52 6.37 -6.16 -12.01
C THR A 52 6.07 -4.86 -11.26
N LEU A 53 7.05 -4.34 -10.53
CA LEU A 53 6.93 -3.05 -9.85
C LEU A 53 6.70 -1.90 -10.84
N ASP A 54 7.20 -2.00 -12.07
CA ASP A 54 7.03 -0.98 -13.12
C ASP A 54 5.55 -0.87 -13.55
N ASP A 55 4.80 -1.97 -13.52
CA ASP A 55 3.35 -1.94 -13.75
C ASP A 55 2.62 -1.22 -12.63
N ILE A 56 2.99 -1.50 -11.38
CA ILE A 56 2.42 -0.85 -10.20
C ILE A 56 2.70 0.65 -10.24
N GLU A 57 3.93 1.03 -10.58
CA GLU A 57 4.35 2.42 -10.79
C GLU A 57 3.47 3.11 -11.85
N ARG A 58 3.36 2.53 -13.04
CA ARG A 58 2.50 3.03 -14.12
C ARG A 58 1.03 3.18 -13.69
N ILE A 59 0.46 2.19 -13.01
CA ILE A 59 -0.91 2.24 -12.50
C ILE A 59 -1.06 3.39 -11.50
N SER A 60 -0.11 3.53 -10.57
CA SER A 60 -0.13 4.54 -9.52
C SER A 60 -0.13 5.99 -10.02
N HIS A 61 0.32 6.23 -11.26
CA HIS A 61 0.28 7.53 -11.92
C HIS A 61 -1.07 7.88 -12.53
N THR A 62 -1.93 6.90 -12.78
CA THR A 62 -3.12 7.10 -13.63
C THR A 62 -4.44 6.86 -12.91
N VAL A 63 -4.39 6.33 -11.69
CA VAL A 63 -5.57 5.94 -10.92
C VAL A 63 -5.64 6.81 -9.67
N PRO A 64 -6.65 7.67 -9.52
CA PRO A 64 -6.83 8.48 -8.30
C PRO A 64 -7.39 7.65 -7.15
N CYS A 65 -7.24 8.15 -5.93
CA CYS A 65 -7.88 7.56 -4.75
C CYS A 65 -9.35 8.02 -4.66
N ILE A 66 -10.29 7.12 -4.94
CA ILE A 66 -11.74 7.38 -4.97
C ILE A 66 -12.50 6.77 -3.79
N CYS A 67 -11.85 5.94 -2.97
CA CYS A 67 -12.47 5.31 -1.81
C CYS A 67 -11.51 5.30 -0.63
N LYS A 68 -11.43 6.42 0.09
CA LYS A 68 -10.49 6.58 1.21
C LYS A 68 -11.11 6.09 2.53
N ALA A 69 -11.05 4.79 2.75
CA ALA A 69 -11.54 4.18 3.99
C ALA A 69 -10.57 4.37 5.17
N SER A 70 -11.08 4.19 6.38
CA SER A 70 -10.29 4.04 7.60
C SER A 70 -9.19 2.99 7.40
N PRO A 71 -7.96 3.24 7.88
CA PRO A 71 -7.55 4.31 8.80
C PRO A 71 -7.11 5.62 8.12
N SER A 72 -7.15 5.69 6.79
CA SER A 72 -6.67 6.86 6.04
C SER A 72 -7.76 7.91 5.78
N GLY A 73 -9.03 7.54 5.87
CA GLY A 73 -10.16 8.45 5.78
C GLY A 73 -11.24 8.18 6.84
N LYS A 74 -12.37 8.85 6.69
CA LYS A 74 -13.46 8.89 7.69
C LYS A 74 -14.46 7.73 7.57
N TRP A 75 -14.43 6.99 6.46
CA TRP A 75 -15.42 5.97 6.13
C TRP A 75 -15.00 4.61 6.69
N GLU A 76 -15.94 3.92 7.34
CA GLU A 76 -15.73 2.53 7.76
C GLU A 76 -16.10 1.56 6.64
N ILE A 77 -15.65 0.30 6.75
CA ILE A 77 -15.96 -0.73 5.73
C ILE A 77 -17.47 -0.94 5.57
N SER A 78 -18.27 -0.74 6.63
CA SER A 78 -19.73 -0.76 6.53
C SER A 78 -20.30 0.36 5.67
N ASP A 79 -19.68 1.54 5.67
CA ASP A 79 -20.10 2.65 4.81
C ASP A 79 -19.73 2.38 3.35
N VAL A 80 -18.53 1.83 3.11
CA VAL A 80 -18.10 1.39 1.78
C VAL A 80 -19.03 0.30 1.25
N HIS A 81 -19.41 -0.67 2.09
CA HIS A 81 -20.41 -1.70 1.76
C HIS A 81 -21.75 -1.06 1.36
N ARG A 82 -22.26 -0.12 2.17
CA ARG A 82 -23.49 0.63 1.85
C ARG A 82 -23.41 1.40 0.53
N ALA A 83 -22.22 1.80 0.10
CA ALA A 83 -21.97 2.51 -1.15
C ALA A 83 -21.85 1.60 -2.40
N GLY A 84 -22.09 0.29 -2.24
CA GLY A 84 -21.95 -0.72 -3.28
C GLY A 84 -20.70 -1.60 -3.12
N GLY A 85 -19.94 -1.44 -2.03
CA GLY A 85 -18.77 -2.25 -1.73
C GLY A 85 -17.72 -2.24 -2.84
N ILE A 86 -17.04 -3.36 -3.02
CA ILE A 86 -15.99 -3.50 -4.03
C ILE A 86 -16.52 -3.30 -5.45
N THR A 87 -17.72 -3.81 -5.77
CA THR A 87 -18.29 -3.65 -7.12
C THR A 87 -18.67 -2.19 -7.41
N GLY A 88 -19.05 -1.41 -6.40
CA GLY A 88 -19.23 0.03 -6.53
C GLY A 88 -17.94 0.74 -6.96
N ILE A 89 -16.80 0.39 -6.35
CA ILE A 89 -15.48 0.94 -6.70
C ILE A 89 -15.07 0.50 -8.11
N LEU A 90 -15.17 -0.80 -8.42
CA LEU A 90 -14.88 -1.34 -9.74
C LEU A 90 -15.78 -0.72 -10.82
N GLY A 91 -17.05 -0.45 -10.50
CA GLY A 91 -17.99 0.21 -11.40
C GLY A 91 -17.53 1.62 -11.80
N GLU A 92 -17.07 2.43 -10.84
CA GLU A 92 -16.51 3.77 -11.13
C GLU A 92 -15.23 3.68 -11.96
N LEU A 93 -14.34 2.73 -11.65
CA LEU A 93 -13.12 2.53 -12.40
C LEU A 93 -13.37 2.05 -13.84
N VAL A 94 -14.40 1.21 -14.06
CA VAL A 94 -14.86 0.83 -15.41
C VAL A 94 -15.43 2.05 -16.15
N ARG A 95 -16.28 2.87 -15.50
CA ARG A 95 -16.79 4.12 -16.09
C ARG A 95 -15.66 5.07 -16.51
N ALA A 96 -14.55 5.05 -15.78
CA ALA A 96 -13.34 5.83 -16.08
C ALA A 96 -12.40 5.16 -17.10
N GLY A 97 -12.73 3.97 -17.61
CA GLY A 97 -11.90 3.23 -18.57
C GLY A 97 -10.57 2.72 -17.99
N LYS A 98 -10.53 2.43 -16.69
CA LYS A 98 -9.30 2.03 -15.97
C LYS A 98 -9.15 0.52 -15.76
N LEU A 99 -10.16 -0.28 -16.09
CA LEU A 99 -10.18 -1.72 -15.85
C LEU A 99 -10.44 -2.51 -17.13
N HIS A 100 -9.86 -3.70 -17.18
CA HIS A 100 -10.13 -4.73 -18.18
C HIS A 100 -11.44 -5.44 -17.85
N THR A 101 -12.47 -5.27 -18.67
CA THR A 101 -13.82 -5.77 -18.36
C THR A 101 -14.07 -7.22 -18.76
N ASN A 102 -13.20 -7.79 -19.60
CA ASN A 102 -13.33 -9.15 -20.11
C ASN A 102 -12.73 -10.22 -19.18
N VAL A 103 -12.03 -9.83 -18.11
CA VAL A 103 -11.52 -10.79 -17.12
C VAL A 103 -12.68 -11.52 -16.45
N HIS A 104 -12.50 -12.79 -16.15
CA HIS A 104 -13.51 -13.62 -15.49
C HIS A 104 -13.10 -13.97 -14.05
N SER A 105 -14.07 -14.47 -13.28
CA SER A 105 -13.86 -14.96 -11.91
C SER A 105 -14.55 -16.31 -11.74
N ILE A 106 -14.43 -16.89 -10.55
CA ILE A 106 -15.07 -18.19 -10.23
C ILE A 106 -16.60 -18.16 -10.35
N ASP A 107 -17.20 -16.98 -10.25
CA ASP A 107 -18.65 -16.75 -10.12
C ASP A 107 -19.26 -15.98 -11.30
N TYR A 108 -18.45 -15.38 -12.19
CA TYR A 108 -18.93 -14.62 -13.33
C TYR A 108 -18.06 -14.82 -14.59
N PRO A 109 -18.69 -14.90 -15.78
CA PRO A 109 -17.96 -15.08 -17.03
C PRO A 109 -17.16 -13.86 -17.47
N THR A 110 -17.51 -12.66 -16.99
CA THR A 110 -16.76 -11.41 -17.18
C THR A 110 -17.01 -10.45 -16.01
N LEU A 111 -16.08 -9.52 -15.77
CA LEU A 111 -16.26 -8.42 -14.83
C LEU A 111 -17.47 -7.55 -15.23
N GLU A 112 -17.69 -7.32 -16.53
CA GLU A 112 -18.84 -6.56 -17.01
C GLU A 112 -20.18 -7.22 -16.63
N ALA A 113 -20.30 -8.54 -16.76
CA ALA A 113 -21.48 -9.28 -16.32
C ALA A 113 -21.69 -9.14 -14.81
N LYS A 114 -20.62 -9.23 -14.02
CA LYS A 114 -20.68 -9.03 -12.57
C LYS A 114 -21.16 -7.63 -12.21
N LEU A 115 -20.64 -6.60 -12.88
CA LEU A 115 -21.06 -5.22 -12.63
C LEU A 115 -22.50 -4.98 -13.06
N ALA A 116 -22.98 -5.62 -14.13
CA ALA A 116 -24.38 -5.54 -14.54
C ALA A 116 -25.34 -5.91 -13.39
N ASP A 117 -25.00 -6.96 -12.63
CA ASP A 117 -25.83 -7.46 -11.54
C ASP A 117 -25.59 -6.72 -10.20
N TRP A 118 -24.35 -6.30 -9.92
CA TRP A 118 -23.91 -5.86 -8.59
C TRP A 118 -23.52 -4.38 -8.45
N ASP A 119 -23.30 -3.65 -9.54
CA ASP A 119 -23.01 -2.22 -9.44
C ASP A 119 -24.30 -1.44 -9.20
N ILE A 120 -24.47 -0.94 -7.99
CA ILE A 120 -25.69 -0.23 -7.60
C ILE A 120 -25.98 0.97 -8.50
N MET A 121 -24.98 1.56 -9.17
CA MET A 121 -25.17 2.71 -10.07
C MET A 121 -25.78 2.33 -11.42
N ARG A 122 -25.84 1.04 -11.76
CA ARG A 122 -26.43 0.57 -13.02
C ARG A 122 -27.93 0.33 -12.89
N PRO A 123 -28.72 0.60 -13.94
CA PRO A 123 -30.15 0.29 -13.96
C PRO A 123 -30.42 -1.22 -13.96
N THR A 124 -29.44 -2.04 -14.34
CA THR A 124 -29.52 -3.51 -14.35
C THR A 124 -29.25 -4.13 -12.98
N CYS A 125 -28.82 -3.35 -11.98
CA CYS A 125 -28.47 -3.86 -10.66
C CYS A 125 -29.65 -4.63 -10.05
N THR A 126 -29.39 -5.87 -9.66
CA THR A 126 -30.42 -6.78 -9.13
C THR A 126 -30.98 -6.27 -7.80
N GLU A 127 -32.23 -6.62 -7.51
CA GLU A 127 -32.84 -6.34 -6.21
C GLU A 127 -32.08 -7.04 -5.07
N GLU A 128 -31.53 -8.24 -5.33
CA GLU A 128 -30.70 -8.99 -4.40
C GLU A 128 -29.44 -8.21 -4.01
N ALA A 129 -28.68 -7.71 -5.00
CA ALA A 129 -27.49 -6.92 -4.74
C ALA A 129 -27.83 -5.65 -3.94
N GLN A 130 -28.89 -4.94 -4.33
CA GLN A 130 -29.35 -3.74 -3.61
C GLN A 130 -29.73 -4.05 -2.17
N GLN A 131 -30.37 -5.20 -1.90
CA GLN A 131 -30.72 -5.62 -0.56
C GLN A 131 -29.48 -6.03 0.26
N MET A 132 -28.49 -6.70 -0.36
CA MET A 132 -27.24 -7.08 0.30
C MET A 132 -26.45 -5.87 0.79
N TYR A 133 -26.35 -4.82 -0.02
CA TYR A 133 -25.61 -3.60 0.35
C TYR A 133 -26.29 -2.77 1.45
N LYS A 134 -27.56 -3.03 1.78
CA LYS A 134 -28.22 -2.39 2.92
C LYS A 134 -27.79 -2.95 4.27
N ALA A 135 -27.04 -4.05 4.34
CA ALA A 135 -26.58 -4.62 5.60
C ALA A 135 -25.85 -3.57 6.46
N ALA A 136 -26.31 -3.39 7.70
CA ALA A 136 -25.80 -2.38 8.62
C ALA A 136 -25.25 -3.02 9.91
N PRO A 137 -24.28 -2.36 10.58
CA PRO A 137 -23.80 -2.80 11.89
C PRO A 137 -24.95 -2.90 12.90
N GLY A 138 -25.17 -4.09 13.45
CA GLY A 138 -26.29 -4.32 14.36
C GLY A 138 -26.12 -3.67 15.73
N HIS A 139 -24.89 -3.54 16.23
CA HIS A 139 -24.57 -3.08 17.59
C HIS A 139 -25.37 -3.78 18.71
N ILE A 140 -25.85 -5.00 18.45
CA ILE A 140 -26.60 -5.83 19.38
C ILE A 140 -25.71 -6.98 19.81
N ILE A 141 -25.50 -7.12 21.12
CA ILE A 141 -24.79 -8.26 21.70
C ILE A 141 -25.77 -9.42 21.73
N SER A 142 -25.41 -10.53 21.08
CA SER A 142 -26.20 -11.75 21.09
C SER A 142 -25.33 -12.96 21.37
N PRO A 143 -25.77 -13.89 22.25
CA PRO A 143 -25.08 -15.16 22.48
C PRO A 143 -25.33 -16.19 21.35
N GLU A 144 -26.28 -15.94 20.45
CA GLU A 144 -26.69 -16.85 19.37
C GLU A 144 -26.47 -16.22 17.97
N PRO A 145 -25.87 -16.97 17.02
CA PRO A 145 -25.61 -16.46 15.67
C PRO A 145 -26.91 -16.25 14.86
N TRP A 146 -26.86 -15.34 13.88
CA TRP A 146 -27.98 -15.02 12.95
C TRP A 146 -29.30 -14.55 13.59
N THR A 147 -29.23 -13.92 14.75
CA THR A 147 -30.42 -13.50 15.52
C THR A 147 -31.03 -12.17 15.11
N HIS A 148 -30.37 -11.41 14.23
CA HIS A 148 -30.76 -10.03 13.92
C HIS A 148 -30.52 -9.71 12.44
N THR A 149 -31.35 -8.85 11.89
CA THR A 149 -31.16 -8.24 10.57
C THR A 149 -31.26 -6.74 10.74
N THR A 150 -30.12 -6.06 10.66
CA THR A 150 -30.05 -4.60 10.74
C THR A 150 -29.71 -4.08 9.36
N LEU A 151 -30.52 -3.14 8.88
CA LEU A 151 -30.37 -2.56 7.56
C LEU A 151 -30.29 -1.03 7.66
N PHE A 152 -29.54 -0.42 6.75
CA PHE A 152 -29.63 1.01 6.49
C PHE A 152 -30.94 1.32 5.75
N ASP A 153 -31.49 2.50 6.01
CA ASP A 153 -32.72 2.97 5.34
C ASP A 153 -32.53 3.15 3.82
N SER A 154 -31.32 3.50 3.40
CA SER A 154 -30.96 3.73 1.99
C SER A 154 -29.51 3.35 1.69
N LEU A 155 -29.25 3.12 0.40
CA LEU A 155 -27.90 2.92 -0.14
C LEU A 155 -27.21 4.27 -0.33
N ASP A 156 -25.87 4.27 -0.21
CA ASP A 156 -25.07 5.45 -0.55
C ASP A 156 -24.75 5.47 -2.05
N ARG A 157 -25.36 6.42 -2.76
CA ARG A 157 -25.20 6.62 -4.20
C ARG A 157 -24.55 7.97 -4.52
N ASP A 158 -24.09 8.72 -3.51
CA ASP A 158 -23.46 10.01 -3.71
C ASP A 158 -21.99 9.80 -4.10
N ARG A 159 -21.70 9.97 -5.40
CA ARG A 159 -20.33 9.83 -5.94
C ARG A 159 -19.46 11.08 -5.83
N ALA A 160 -19.97 12.15 -5.21
CA ALA A 160 -19.18 13.35 -4.94
C ALA A 160 -18.82 13.48 -3.45
N ASN A 161 -19.71 13.06 -2.54
CA ASN A 161 -19.53 13.24 -1.10
C ASN A 161 -19.72 11.97 -0.26
N GLY A 162 -20.05 10.84 -0.88
CA GLY A 162 -20.27 9.55 -0.21
C GLY A 162 -18.99 8.77 0.08
N ALA A 163 -19.12 7.48 0.38
CA ALA A 163 -17.95 6.64 0.70
C ALA A 163 -17.10 6.25 -0.52
N ILE A 164 -17.73 6.18 -1.69
CA ILE A 164 -17.08 5.88 -2.97
C ILE A 164 -17.36 7.05 -3.92
N HIS A 165 -16.30 7.64 -4.45
CA HIS A 165 -16.34 8.79 -5.32
C HIS A 165 -16.23 8.40 -6.80
N ASP A 166 -16.72 9.26 -7.70
CA ASP A 166 -16.40 9.17 -9.12
C ASP A 166 -15.01 9.75 -9.41
N ILE A 167 -14.52 9.53 -10.63
CA ILE A 167 -13.18 9.93 -11.06
C ILE A 167 -12.97 11.46 -11.11
N ASN A 168 -14.04 12.25 -11.20
CA ASN A 168 -13.98 13.71 -11.30
C ASN A 168 -14.00 14.37 -9.92
N HIS A 169 -14.48 13.66 -8.91
CA HIS A 169 -14.52 14.11 -7.51
C HIS A 169 -13.67 13.22 -6.60
N PRO A 170 -12.43 12.83 -6.95
CA PRO A 170 -11.67 11.91 -6.11
C PRO A 170 -11.30 12.56 -4.77
N GLU A 171 -11.14 11.75 -3.73
CA GLU A 171 -10.61 12.22 -2.44
C GLU A 171 -9.16 12.72 -2.60
N ILE A 172 -8.38 12.06 -3.45
CA ILE A 172 -7.03 12.48 -3.83
C ILE A 172 -6.83 12.22 -5.32
N HIS A 173 -6.39 13.23 -6.07
CA HIS A 173 -6.16 13.12 -7.52
C HIS A 173 -5.00 12.19 -7.89
N GLU A 174 -3.98 12.10 -7.04
CA GLU A 174 -2.93 11.08 -7.15
C GLU A 174 -3.42 9.75 -6.58
N GLY A 175 -2.86 8.65 -7.09
CA GLY A 175 -3.15 7.31 -6.56
C GLY A 175 -2.79 7.19 -5.10
N GLY A 176 -3.51 6.33 -4.37
CA GLY A 176 -3.36 6.17 -2.92
C GLY A 176 -2.09 5.42 -2.46
N LEU A 177 -1.28 4.97 -3.41
CA LEU A 177 0.02 4.35 -3.24
C LEU A 177 0.98 4.92 -4.29
N ALA A 178 2.26 5.06 -3.95
CA ALA A 178 3.30 5.50 -4.86
C ALA A 178 4.55 4.62 -4.75
N VAL A 179 5.14 4.32 -5.90
CA VAL A 179 6.51 3.81 -6.00
C VAL A 179 7.45 5.02 -6.11
N LEU A 180 8.53 5.04 -5.32
CA LEU A 180 9.59 6.04 -5.41
C LEU A 180 10.90 5.36 -5.80
N ARG A 181 11.75 6.08 -6.54
CA ARG A 181 13.10 5.62 -6.92
C ARG A 181 14.14 6.71 -6.68
N GLY A 182 15.40 6.35 -6.66
CA GLY A 182 16.50 7.30 -6.57
C GLY A 182 17.77 6.64 -6.10
N ASN A 183 18.80 7.43 -5.80
CA ASN A 183 20.09 6.86 -5.40
C ASN A 183 20.01 6.06 -4.09
N LEU A 184 18.95 6.27 -3.29
CA LEU A 184 18.74 5.57 -2.02
C LEU A 184 17.95 4.25 -2.16
N ALA A 185 17.10 4.15 -3.19
CA ALA A 185 16.28 2.97 -3.48
C ALA A 185 16.21 2.76 -5.01
N PRO A 186 17.29 2.29 -5.65
CA PRO A 186 17.35 2.18 -7.11
C PRO A 186 16.36 1.15 -7.66
N ASP A 187 16.10 0.07 -6.92
CA ASP A 187 15.12 -0.96 -7.31
C ASP A 187 13.69 -0.60 -6.84
N GLY A 188 13.54 0.55 -6.18
CA GLY A 188 12.28 1.12 -5.75
C GLY A 188 12.00 0.97 -4.25
N CYS A 189 11.05 1.77 -3.79
CA CYS A 189 10.43 1.66 -2.48
C CYS A 189 8.98 2.17 -2.57
N VAL A 190 8.20 1.97 -1.50
CA VAL A 190 6.75 2.23 -1.54
C VAL A 190 6.32 3.17 -0.41
N VAL A 191 5.46 4.12 -0.74
CA VAL A 191 4.78 5.00 0.22
C VAL A 191 3.27 5.01 -0.01
N LYS A 192 2.50 5.03 1.08
CA LYS A 192 1.05 5.16 1.03
C LYS A 192 0.63 6.62 0.98
N THR A 193 0.64 7.23 -0.19
CA THR A 193 0.25 8.63 -0.43
C THR A 193 -1.14 8.99 0.12
N ALA A 194 -2.09 8.05 0.17
CA ALA A 194 -3.39 8.28 0.80
C ALA A 194 -3.29 8.64 2.30
N GLY A 195 -2.25 8.16 2.99
CA GLY A 195 -1.94 8.47 4.38
C GLY A 195 -1.01 9.68 4.57
N VAL A 196 -0.59 10.35 3.50
CA VAL A 196 0.37 11.47 3.52
C VAL A 196 -0.34 12.77 3.14
N PRO A 197 -0.47 13.74 4.06
CA PRO A 197 -0.99 15.06 3.74
C PRO A 197 -0.13 15.77 2.67
N PRO A 198 -0.73 16.47 1.68
CA PRO A 198 0.02 17.16 0.60
C PRO A 198 1.10 18.12 1.11
N GLU A 199 0.89 18.76 2.26
CA GLU A 199 1.85 19.71 2.84
C GLU A 199 3.20 19.09 3.23
N ILE A 200 3.29 17.76 3.30
CA ILE A 200 4.53 17.02 3.60
C ILE A 200 4.96 16.09 2.46
N TRP A 201 4.51 16.32 1.24
CA TRP A 201 4.94 15.50 0.08
C TRP A 201 6.39 15.73 -0.33
N LYS A 202 6.96 16.86 0.10
CA LYS A 202 8.39 17.15 0.00
C LYS A 202 8.99 17.19 1.39
N PHE A 203 10.09 16.47 1.57
CA PHE A 203 10.81 16.44 2.81
C PHE A 203 12.31 16.48 2.54
N ARG A 204 13.01 17.34 3.27
CA ARG A 204 14.46 17.43 3.23
C ARG A 204 15.00 17.59 4.65
N GLY A 205 15.83 16.66 5.11
CA GLY A 205 16.27 16.66 6.51
C GLY A 205 17.40 15.69 6.81
N PRO A 206 18.15 15.92 7.91
CA PRO A 206 19.26 15.05 8.30
C PRO A 206 18.78 13.67 8.75
N ALA A 207 19.52 12.65 8.37
CA ALA A 207 19.28 11.26 8.75
C ALA A 207 19.63 11.03 10.23
N LEU A 208 18.75 10.32 10.92
CA LEU A 208 19.02 9.59 12.16
C LEU A 208 18.90 8.10 11.83
N VAL A 209 20.04 7.41 11.84
CA VAL A 209 20.19 6.03 11.39
C VAL A 209 20.20 5.10 12.61
N VAL A 210 19.38 4.06 12.53
CA VAL A 210 19.30 2.99 13.52
C VAL A 210 19.24 1.64 12.80
N ASP A 211 19.70 0.58 13.48
CA ASP A 211 19.87 -0.74 12.88
C ASP A 211 18.83 -1.76 13.35
N SER A 212 17.82 -1.32 14.10
CA SER A 212 16.65 -2.15 14.44
C SER A 212 15.43 -1.32 14.82
N GLN A 213 14.26 -1.95 14.80
CA GLN A 213 13.01 -1.40 15.32
C GLN A 213 13.11 -1.04 16.81
N GLU A 214 13.82 -1.83 17.63
CA GLU A 214 13.98 -1.54 19.06
C GLU A 214 14.74 -0.23 19.27
N GLN A 215 15.82 -0.01 18.52
CA GLN A 215 16.54 1.26 18.54
C GLN A 215 15.69 2.41 18.03
N ALA A 216 14.88 2.18 16.98
CA ALA A 216 13.92 3.16 16.48
C ALA A 216 12.94 3.59 17.58
N ILE A 217 12.37 2.63 18.31
CA ILE A 217 11.48 2.89 19.45
C ILE A 217 12.22 3.71 20.52
N GLU A 218 13.45 3.33 20.87
CA GLU A 218 14.24 4.04 21.87
C GLU A 218 14.45 5.50 21.49
N VAL A 219 14.94 5.78 20.27
CA VAL A 219 15.22 7.16 19.82
C VAL A 219 13.97 8.02 19.69
N ILE A 220 12.80 7.42 19.44
CA ILE A 220 11.51 8.13 19.44
C ILE A 220 11.08 8.46 20.88
N LEU A 221 11.14 7.48 21.79
CA LEU A 221 10.62 7.65 23.14
C LEU A 221 11.49 8.57 24.00
N ASN A 222 12.81 8.52 23.82
CA ASN A 222 13.78 9.36 24.54
C ASN A 222 13.98 10.75 23.91
N ASP A 223 13.18 11.10 22.90
CA ASP A 223 13.23 12.36 22.15
C ASP A 223 14.56 12.60 21.41
N THR A 224 15.34 11.57 21.07
CA THR A 224 16.51 11.72 20.19
C THR A 224 16.09 12.07 18.76
N LEU A 225 15.00 11.47 18.26
CA LEU A 225 14.38 11.87 17.01
C LEU A 225 13.72 13.25 17.17
N LYS A 226 14.18 14.23 16.40
CA LYS A 226 13.65 15.61 16.42
C LYS A 226 12.84 15.93 15.16
N PRO A 227 11.88 16.86 15.25
CA PRO A 227 11.28 17.50 14.07
C PRO A 227 12.34 17.93 13.04
N GLY A 228 12.07 17.66 11.77
CA GLY A 228 12.95 17.90 10.63
C GLY A 228 13.91 16.76 10.31
N MET A 229 13.97 15.69 11.12
CA MET A 229 14.86 14.55 10.87
C MET A 229 14.19 13.42 10.06
N ALA A 230 15.01 12.66 9.33
CA ALA A 230 14.63 11.40 8.69
C ALA A 230 15.13 10.22 9.51
N LEU A 231 14.23 9.46 10.14
CA LEU A 231 14.59 8.22 10.82
C LEU A 231 14.79 7.11 9.77
N VAL A 232 16.00 6.59 9.65
CA VAL A 232 16.34 5.49 8.73
C VAL A 232 16.55 4.21 9.56
N ILE A 233 15.65 3.24 9.40
CA ILE A 233 15.67 1.96 10.12
C ILE A 233 16.13 0.88 9.16
N ARG A 234 17.35 0.37 9.38
CA ARG A 234 18.03 -0.57 8.47
C ARG A 234 18.02 -1.98 9.01
N TYR A 235 18.35 -2.93 8.13
CA TYR A 235 18.48 -4.34 8.47
C TYR A 235 17.17 -4.96 8.97
N GLU A 236 16.05 -4.40 8.53
CA GLU A 236 14.71 -4.91 8.80
C GLU A 236 14.09 -5.57 7.57
N GLY A 237 14.85 -5.67 6.48
CA GLY A 237 14.45 -6.31 5.23
C GLY A 237 14.34 -7.85 5.31
N PRO A 238 14.08 -8.51 4.17
CA PRO A 238 13.86 -9.95 4.13
C PRO A 238 15.02 -10.79 4.67
N LYS A 239 16.27 -10.41 4.40
CA LYS A 239 17.47 -11.10 4.92
C LYS A 239 17.99 -10.47 6.21
N GLY A 240 17.90 -9.14 6.34
CA GLY A 240 18.35 -8.41 7.53
C GLY A 240 17.54 -8.75 8.77
N GLY A 241 16.22 -8.60 8.68
CA GLY A 241 15.31 -8.68 9.81
C GLY A 241 15.35 -10.00 10.58
N PRO A 242 15.47 -11.18 9.94
CA PRO A 242 14.96 -11.59 8.63
C PRO A 242 13.44 -11.77 8.62
N GLY A 243 12.86 -11.87 7.43
CA GLY A 243 11.42 -12.04 7.22
C GLY A 243 10.65 -10.73 7.07
N MET A 244 11.37 -9.60 6.93
CA MET A 244 10.80 -8.29 6.63
C MET A 244 9.69 -7.91 7.62
N GLN A 245 10.05 -7.66 8.89
CA GLN A 245 9.04 -7.47 9.94
C GLN A 245 8.20 -6.20 9.74
N GLU A 246 6.94 -6.25 10.16
CA GLU A 246 6.03 -5.10 10.09
C GLU A 246 6.22 -4.18 11.30
N MET A 247 6.53 -2.91 11.05
CA MET A 247 6.87 -1.95 12.10
C MET A 247 5.70 -1.03 12.47
N LEU A 248 4.74 -1.55 13.22
CA LEU A 248 3.63 -0.76 13.74
C LEU A 248 4.06 0.18 14.88
N TYR A 249 5.00 -0.24 15.73
CA TYR A 249 5.35 0.52 16.94
C TYR A 249 6.02 1.86 16.65
N PRO A 250 7.06 1.96 15.79
CA PRO A 250 7.69 3.24 15.47
C PRO A 250 6.69 4.27 14.94
N THR A 251 5.82 3.87 14.01
CA THR A 251 4.82 4.78 13.42
C THR A 251 3.76 5.22 14.45
N SER A 252 3.35 4.30 15.33
CA SER A 252 2.41 4.61 16.43
C SER A 252 2.99 5.57 17.46
N PHE A 253 4.26 5.40 17.83
CA PHE A 253 4.92 6.29 18.81
C PHE A 253 5.22 7.67 18.24
N VAL A 254 5.64 7.77 16.98
CA VAL A 254 5.79 9.05 16.28
C VAL A 254 4.46 9.81 16.23
N LYS A 255 3.36 9.12 15.93
CA LYS A 255 2.01 9.70 15.98
C LYS A 255 1.62 10.13 17.40
N GLY A 256 1.86 9.28 18.40
CA GLY A 256 1.56 9.56 19.81
C GLY A 256 2.35 10.74 20.40
N LYS A 257 3.60 10.94 19.94
CA LYS A 257 4.44 12.11 20.26
C LYS A 257 4.02 13.39 19.52
N GLY A 258 3.12 13.30 18.55
CA GLY A 258 2.63 14.45 17.78
C GLY A 258 3.62 14.99 16.73
N ILE A 259 4.69 14.25 16.41
CA ILE A 259 5.73 14.69 15.46
C ILE A 259 5.60 14.05 14.07
N GLY A 260 4.57 13.25 13.80
CA GLY A 260 4.43 12.48 12.55
C GLY A 260 4.32 13.29 11.25
N LYS A 261 3.97 14.58 11.31
CA LYS A 261 4.04 15.49 10.15
C LYS A 261 5.39 16.19 10.00
N GLN A 262 6.29 16.02 10.96
CA GLN A 262 7.54 16.77 11.04
C GLN A 262 8.76 15.87 10.82
N VAL A 263 8.58 14.56 10.69
CA VAL A 263 9.66 13.59 10.47
C VAL A 263 9.34 12.70 9.29
N ALA A 264 10.37 12.21 8.62
CA ALA A 264 10.26 11.11 7.67
C ALA A 264 10.76 9.81 8.33
N MET A 265 10.22 8.68 7.91
CA MET A 265 10.64 7.36 8.35
C MET A 265 10.88 6.48 7.12
N LEU A 266 12.08 5.92 7.02
CA LEU A 266 12.53 5.12 5.88
C LEU A 266 13.02 3.76 6.37
N THR A 267 12.74 2.69 5.63
CA THR A 267 13.19 1.35 5.99
C THR A 267 13.25 0.38 4.82
N ASP A 268 14.18 -0.58 4.90
CA ASP A 268 14.19 -1.78 4.06
C ASP A 268 13.21 -2.87 4.53
N GLY A 269 12.62 -2.71 5.72
CA GLY A 269 11.50 -3.51 6.21
C GLY A 269 10.14 -3.03 5.66
N ARG A 270 9.06 -3.28 6.40
CA ARG A 270 7.70 -2.86 5.99
C ARG A 270 6.95 -2.12 7.09
N TYR A 271 6.09 -1.19 6.70
CA TYR A 271 5.17 -0.49 7.59
C TYR A 271 3.77 -1.10 7.52
N SER A 272 2.95 -0.77 8.52
CA SER A 272 1.58 -1.26 8.55
C SER A 272 0.68 -0.48 7.60
N GLY A 273 -0.36 -1.13 7.08
CA GLY A 273 -1.36 -0.49 6.23
C GLY A 273 -2.10 0.67 6.92
N GLY A 274 -2.00 0.76 8.25
CA GLY A 274 -2.51 1.87 9.06
C GLY A 274 -1.54 3.00 9.38
N SER A 275 -0.31 2.95 8.86
CA SER A 275 0.65 4.03 9.03
C SER A 275 0.19 5.31 8.30
N SER A 276 0.48 6.46 8.90
CA SER A 276 0.17 7.80 8.39
C SER A 276 1.41 8.69 8.49
N GLY A 277 1.54 9.70 7.62
CA GLY A 277 2.76 10.49 7.50
C GLY A 277 3.77 9.84 6.53
N LEU A 278 4.97 10.40 6.43
CA LEU A 278 6.02 9.95 5.52
C LEU A 278 6.68 8.66 6.01
N ALA A 279 5.97 7.54 5.90
CA ALA A 279 6.46 6.20 6.20
C ALA A 279 6.74 5.46 4.88
N ILE A 280 8.01 5.38 4.50
CA ILE A 280 8.50 4.79 3.25
C ILE A 280 9.14 3.45 3.57
N GLY A 281 8.56 2.37 3.06
CA GLY A 281 9.03 1.00 3.29
C GLY A 281 9.55 0.35 2.01
N HIS A 282 10.02 -0.89 2.16
CA HIS A 282 10.41 -1.77 1.06
C HIS A 282 11.58 -1.21 0.24
N MET A 283 12.49 -0.47 0.87
CA MET A 283 13.66 0.05 0.17
C MET A 283 14.51 -1.09 -0.38
N ALA A 284 14.62 -1.12 -1.70
CA ALA A 284 15.36 -2.13 -2.43
C ALA A 284 16.54 -1.50 -3.21
N PRO A 285 17.73 -2.13 -3.20
CA PRO A 285 18.10 -3.31 -2.41
C PRO A 285 18.13 -3.06 -0.88
N GLU A 286 17.85 -4.09 -0.08
CA GLU A 286 17.89 -3.99 1.40
C GLU A 286 19.32 -3.78 1.94
N ALA A 287 19.43 -3.29 3.19
CA ALA A 287 20.73 -3.02 3.81
C ALA A 287 21.59 -4.28 3.95
N ALA A 288 20.97 -5.42 4.32
CA ALA A 288 21.68 -6.70 4.44
C ALA A 288 22.22 -7.23 3.10
N ASN A 289 21.68 -6.75 1.97
CA ASN A 289 22.19 -7.04 0.64
C ASN A 289 23.10 -5.91 0.11
N LYS A 290 23.63 -5.07 1.01
CA LYS A 290 24.54 -3.95 0.72
C LYS A 290 23.92 -2.87 -0.18
N GLY A 291 22.59 -2.73 -0.14
CA GLY A 291 21.90 -1.64 -0.84
C GLY A 291 22.30 -0.25 -0.32
N PRO A 292 22.01 0.83 -1.07
CA PRO A 292 22.44 2.19 -0.71
C PRO A 292 21.99 2.64 0.69
N VAL A 293 20.85 2.14 1.18
CA VAL A 293 20.37 2.40 2.54
C VAL A 293 21.37 1.97 3.64
N ALA A 294 22.21 0.95 3.40
CA ALA A 294 23.28 0.55 4.32
C ALA A 294 24.42 1.58 4.41
N LEU A 295 24.55 2.48 3.44
CA LEU A 295 25.66 3.44 3.34
C LEU A 295 25.38 4.75 4.09
N ILE A 296 24.15 4.95 4.55
CA ILE A 296 23.72 6.17 5.23
C ILE A 296 24.33 6.27 6.61
N LYS A 297 24.78 7.47 6.96
CA LYS A 297 25.36 7.85 8.25
C LYS A 297 24.51 8.97 8.86
N ASN A 298 24.56 9.10 10.19
CA ASN A 298 23.87 10.19 10.90
C ASN A 298 24.28 11.56 10.33
N GLY A 299 23.30 12.41 10.07
CA GLY A 299 23.50 13.77 9.55
C GLY A 299 23.50 13.90 8.03
N ASP A 300 23.56 12.80 7.25
CA ASP A 300 23.38 12.86 5.80
C ASP A 300 22.01 13.44 5.46
N ILE A 301 21.91 14.27 4.41
CA ILE A 301 20.62 14.88 4.04
C ILE A 301 19.83 13.91 3.17
N ILE A 302 18.64 13.53 3.65
CA ILE A 302 17.64 12.78 2.89
C ILE A 302 16.72 13.78 2.21
N ASP A 303 16.46 13.56 0.91
CA ASP A 303 15.55 14.34 0.08
C ASP A 303 14.48 13.42 -0.51
N ILE A 304 13.22 13.72 -0.23
CA ILE A 304 12.05 12.95 -0.66
C ILE A 304 11.13 13.90 -1.40
N ASP A 305 10.72 13.53 -2.61
CA ASP A 305 9.70 14.23 -3.37
C ASP A 305 8.72 13.21 -3.96
N ILE A 306 7.53 13.12 -3.35
CA ILE A 306 6.46 12.22 -3.79
C ILE A 306 5.94 12.60 -5.18
N GLU A 307 5.87 13.90 -5.51
CA GLU A 307 5.39 14.36 -6.82
C GLU A 307 6.37 13.92 -7.91
N ALA A 308 7.67 14.10 -7.66
CA ALA A 308 8.73 13.69 -8.56
C ALA A 308 9.06 12.18 -8.50
N ARG A 309 8.34 11.40 -7.68
CA ARG A 309 8.56 9.97 -7.42
C ARG A 309 10.00 9.64 -7.02
N SER A 310 10.61 10.51 -6.21
CA SER A 310 12.03 10.45 -5.90
C SER A 310 12.35 10.28 -4.41
N VAL A 311 13.39 9.50 -4.12
CA VAL A 311 13.98 9.34 -2.79
C VAL A 311 15.50 9.27 -2.90
N ASN A 312 16.19 10.28 -2.35
CA ASN A 312 17.61 10.45 -2.50
C ASN A 312 18.32 10.77 -1.18
N VAL A 313 19.62 10.57 -1.17
CA VAL A 313 20.55 11.14 -0.20
C VAL A 313 21.49 12.10 -0.93
N GLU A 314 21.75 13.28 -0.36
CA GLU A 314 22.66 14.28 -0.93
C GLU A 314 24.13 13.92 -0.69
N LEU A 315 24.55 12.83 -1.33
CA LEU A 315 25.93 12.38 -1.40
C LEU A 315 26.32 12.23 -2.86
N THR A 316 27.57 12.52 -3.19
CA THR A 316 28.09 12.24 -4.52
C THR A 316 28.30 10.74 -4.72
N ASP A 317 28.33 10.30 -5.98
CA ASP A 317 28.59 8.89 -6.30
C ASP A 317 29.94 8.44 -5.73
N GLU A 318 30.97 9.30 -5.74
CA GLU A 318 32.27 8.97 -5.14
C GLU A 318 32.19 8.74 -3.63
N GLN A 319 31.38 9.51 -2.91
CA GLN A 319 31.17 9.33 -1.47
C GLN A 319 30.41 8.02 -1.18
N LEU A 320 29.40 7.70 -1.99
CA LEU A 320 28.67 6.43 -1.87
C LEU A 320 29.59 5.23 -2.18
N ASP A 321 30.43 5.33 -3.21
CA ASP A 321 31.37 4.29 -3.60
C ASP A 321 32.51 4.09 -2.59
N GLU A 322 33.00 5.17 -1.97
CA GLU A 322 33.93 5.08 -0.84
C GLU A 322 33.30 4.33 0.33
N ARG A 323 32.08 4.71 0.74
CA ARG A 323 31.37 4.04 1.83
C ARG A 323 31.03 2.59 1.51
N ARG A 324 30.75 2.26 0.25
CA ARG A 324 30.53 0.87 -0.18
C ARG A 324 31.80 0.04 -0.02
N ARG A 325 32.96 0.57 -0.42
CA ARG A 325 34.27 -0.08 -0.21
C ARG A 325 34.58 -0.27 1.28
N GLU A 326 34.28 0.72 2.13
CA GLU A 326 34.41 0.59 3.59
C GLU A 326 33.55 -0.56 4.14
N LEU A 327 32.28 -0.62 3.72
CA LEU A 327 31.32 -1.66 4.16
C LEU A 327 31.76 -3.06 3.70
N GLU A 328 32.30 -3.18 2.50
CA GLU A 328 32.78 -4.45 1.92
C GLU A 328 34.11 -4.93 2.52
N ALA A 329 34.96 -4.00 3.00
CA ALA A 329 36.23 -4.33 3.63
C ALA A 329 36.10 -4.73 5.10
N GLY A 330 35.02 -4.33 5.77
CA GLY A 330 34.71 -4.76 7.13
C GLY A 330 34.05 -6.14 7.20
N ASP A 331 33.72 -6.59 8.42
CA ASP A 331 33.01 -7.86 8.64
C ASP A 331 31.53 -7.83 8.18
N GLY A 332 31.06 -6.70 7.63
CA GLY A 332 29.72 -6.51 7.11
C GLY A 332 28.59 -6.76 8.12
N TYR A 333 27.35 -6.74 7.65
CA TYR A 333 26.23 -7.26 8.41
C TYR A 333 26.13 -8.78 8.23
N VAL A 334 26.10 -9.53 9.33
CA VAL A 334 25.85 -10.98 9.32
C VAL A 334 24.42 -11.22 9.79
N ALA A 335 23.57 -11.68 8.88
CA ALA A 335 22.20 -12.08 9.22
C ALA A 335 22.22 -13.17 10.29
N HIS A 336 21.44 -12.97 11.35
CA HIS A 336 21.39 -13.87 12.49
C HIS A 336 20.67 -15.20 12.19
N ARG A 337 20.04 -15.35 11.00
CA ARG A 337 19.52 -16.62 10.47
C ARG A 337 19.67 -16.67 8.94
N ASN A 338 20.03 -17.84 8.41
CA ASN A 338 20.11 -18.06 6.96
C ASN A 338 18.74 -18.48 6.41
N ARG A 339 18.09 -17.63 5.60
CA ARG A 339 16.84 -17.92 4.88
C ARG A 339 17.03 -17.68 3.38
N HIS A 340 16.51 -18.58 2.56
CA HIS A 340 16.41 -18.33 1.12
C HIS A 340 15.21 -17.41 0.88
N VAL A 341 15.50 -16.14 0.58
CA VAL A 341 14.52 -15.13 0.16
C VAL A 341 15.05 -14.51 -1.12
N SER A 342 14.14 -14.29 -2.08
CA SER A 342 14.41 -13.73 -3.41
C SER A 342 15.14 -12.40 -3.35
#